data_AF-A0A3B4XCN4-F1
#
_entry.id   AF-A0A3B4XCN4-F1
#
_cell.length_a   1.000
_cell.length_b   1.000
_cell.length_c   1.000
_cell.angle_alpha   90.00
_cell.angle_beta   90.00
_cell.angle_gamma   90.00
#
_symmetry.space_group_name_H-M   'P 1'
#
loop_
_entity.id
_entity.type
_entity.pdbx_description
1 polymer ?
#
loop_
_entity_poly.entity_id
_entity_poly.type
_entity_poly.pdbx_seq_one_letter_code
_entity_poly.pdbx_strand_id
1 'polypeptide(L)' 'AALDAGTLLASRYEVQAFLGEGTFGKVAKCADTVTNTKVAIKITKDDPFFTEQALEEVEHKLFLYQN' A
#
# COMPACT_ATOMS: atom_id res chain seq x y z
N ALA A 1 -0.76 12.23 -5.07
CA ALA A 1 0.65 12.26 -4.65
C ALA A 1 1.44 11.37 -5.60
N ALA A 2 2.49 11.89 -6.23
CA ALA A 2 3.32 11.10 -7.12
C ALA A 2 4.09 10.05 -6.28
N LEU A 3 4.12 8.80 -6.75
CA LEU A 3 4.87 7.71 -6.12
C LEU A 3 6.31 7.71 -6.63
N ASP A 4 6.95 8.87 -6.50
CA ASP A 4 8.31 9.06 -6.97
C ASP A 4 9.28 8.47 -5.96
N ALA A 5 10.38 7.90 -6.46
CA ALA A 5 11.43 7.37 -5.60
C ALA A 5 11.95 8.46 -4.64
N GLY A 6 12.15 8.09 -3.37
CA GLY A 6 12.54 9.01 -2.29
C GLY A 6 11.36 9.69 -1.56
N THR A 7 10.12 9.54 -2.05
CA THR A 7 8.94 10.04 -1.34
C THR A 7 8.75 9.31 -0.02
N LEU A 8 8.58 10.04 1.08
CA LEU A 8 8.29 9.47 2.40
C LEU A 8 6.79 9.44 2.67
N LEU A 9 6.22 8.24 2.73
CA LEU A 9 4.81 8.00 3.03
C LEU A 9 4.62 7.77 4.54
N ALA A 10 3.61 8.44 5.11
CA ALA A 10 3.25 8.32 6.53
C ALA A 10 4.46 8.48 7.49
N SER A 11 5.45 9.29 7.10
CA SER A 11 6.70 9.51 7.84
C SER A 11 7.50 8.24 8.16
N ARG A 12 7.30 7.14 7.41
CA ARG A 12 7.91 5.84 7.69
C ARG A 12 8.36 5.05 6.47
N TYR A 13 7.64 5.17 5.35
CA TYR A 13 7.88 4.31 4.20
C TYR A 13 8.45 5.11 3.05
N GLU A 14 9.71 4.89 2.73
CA GLU A 14 10.38 5.54 1.61
C GLU A 14 10.10 4.76 0.32
N VAL A 15 9.51 5.42 -0.68
CA VAL A 15 9.23 4.83 -1.98
C VAL A 15 10.55 4.55 -2.70
N GLN A 16 10.75 3.31 -3.14
CA GLN A 16 11.93 2.92 -3.93
C GLN A 16 11.62 2.79 -5.41
N ALA A 17 10.47 2.20 -5.74
CA ALA A 17 10.06 1.99 -7.13
C ALA A 17 8.56 1.77 -7.21
N PHE A 18 7.98 2.14 -8.35
CA PHE A 18 6.63 1.72 -8.72
C PHE A 18 6.63 0.23 -9.10
N LEU A 19 5.65 -0.52 -8.62
CA LEU A 19 5.48 -1.95 -8.93
C LEU A 19 4.36 -2.21 -9.94
N GLY A 20 3.29 -1.41 -9.93
CA GLY A 20 2.18 -1.59 -10.84
C GLY A 20 0.94 -0.79 -10.49
N GLU A 21 0.03 -0.68 -11.44
CA GLU A 21 -1.26 -0.01 -11.30
C GLU A 21 -2.35 -0.95 -11.83
N GLY A 22 -3.47 -0.96 -11.14
CA GLY A 22 -4.66 -1.70 -11.54
C GLY A 22 -5.92 -0.94 -11.17
N THR A 23 -7.07 -1.60 -11.33
CA THR A 23 -8.40 -1.02 -11.08
C THR A 23 -8.50 -0.37 -9.70
N PHE A 24 -7.97 -1.05 -8.68
CA PHE A 24 -8.07 -0.69 -7.26
C PHE A 24 -7.03 0.33 -6.79
N GLY A 25 -6.08 0.73 -7.65
CA GLY A 25 -5.06 1.72 -7.31
C GLY A 25 -3.65 1.32 -7.72
N LYS A 26 -2.66 1.92 -7.04
CA LYS A 26 -1.24 1.83 -7.38
C LYS A 26 -0.48 1.07 -6.30
N VAL A 27 0.57 0.35 -6.68
CA VAL A 27 1.45 -0.35 -5.75
C VAL A 27 2.87 0.16 -5.92
N ALA A 28 3.51 0.50 -4.81
CA ALA A 28 4.91 0.88 -4.75
C ALA A 28 5.68 -0.07 -3.86
N LYS A 29 6.94 -0.32 -4.21
CA LYS A 29 7.93 -0.93 -3.34
C LYS A 29 8.48 0.15 -2.44
N CYS A 30 8.45 -0.08 -1.15
CA CYS A 30 8.96 0.85 -0.16
C CYS A 30 9.96 0.18 0.79
N ALA A 31 10.86 0.98 1.35
CA ALA A 31 11.64 0.61 2.52
C ALA A 31 10.93 1.13 3.77
N ASP A 32 10.65 0.25 4.73
CA ASP A 32 10.21 0.64 6.07
C ASP A 32 11.44 1.13 6.86
N THR A 33 11.52 2.43 7.13
CA THR A 33 12.68 3.04 7.79
C THR A 33 12.82 2.65 9.26
N VAL A 34 11.77 2.09 9.87
CA VAL A 34 11.78 1.64 11.27
C VAL A 34 12.29 0.20 11.38
N THR A 35 11.80 -0.70 10.54
CA THR A 35 12.16 -2.13 10.60
C THR A 35 13.28 -2.51 9.62
N ASN A 36 13.66 -1.59 8.73
CA ASN A 36 14.60 -1.78 7.64
C ASN A 36 14.22 -2.94 6.69
N THR A 37 12.92 -3.19 6.55
CA THR A 37 12.38 -4.26 5.68
C THR A 37 11.83 -3.68 4.37
N LYS A 38 11.78 -4.52 3.34
CA LYS A 38 11.17 -4.18 2.04
C LYS A 38 9.71 -4.58 2.06
N VAL A 39 8.83 -3.63 1.79
CA VAL A 39 7.37 -3.81 1.79
C VAL A 39 6.76 -3.36 0.47
N ALA A 40 5.57 -3.87 0.15
CA ALA A 40 4.74 -3.35 -0.93
C ALA A 40 3.60 -2.53 -0.31
N ILE A 41 3.43 -1.28 -0.73
CA ILE A 41 2.35 -0.40 -0.30
C ILE A 41 1.37 -0.24 -1.44
N LYS A 42 0.10 -0.60 -1.18
CA LYS A 42 -1.03 -0.36 -2.10
C LYS A 42 -1.70 0.95 -1.70
N ILE A 43 -1.75 1.89 -2.64
CA ILE A 43 -2.42 3.18 -2.52
C ILE A 43 -3.74 3.06 -3.27
N THR A 44 -4.85 3.10 -2.53
CA THR A 44 -6.20 3.05 -3.10
C THR A 44 -6.61 4.42 -3.64
N LYS A 45 -7.54 4.42 -4.60
CA LYS A 45 -8.16 5.65 -5.08
C LYS A 45 -9.08 6.20 -3.99
N ASP A 46 -9.14 7.52 -3.87
CA ASP A 46 -10.06 8.22 -2.96
C ASP A 46 -11.46 8.24 -3.58
N ASP A 47 -12.11 7.07 -3.53
CA ASP A 47 -13.46 6.86 -4.03
C ASP A 47 -14.16 5.90 -3.05
N PRO A 48 -15.40 6.23 -2.61
CA PRO A 48 -16.11 5.48 -1.58
C PRO A 48 -16.28 3.99 -1.91
N PHE A 49 -16.52 3.66 -3.17
CA PHE A 49 -16.69 2.27 -3.63
C PHE A 49 -15.40 1.47 -3.45
N PHE A 50 -14.26 2.06 -3.82
CA PHE A 50 -12.96 1.41 -3.67
C PHE A 50 -12.50 1.33 -2.21
N THR A 51 -12.99 2.22 -1.35
CA THR A 51 -12.66 2.23 0.08
C THR A 51 -13.36 1.08 0.82
N GLU A 52 -14.65 0.85 0.54
CA GLU A 52 -15.41 -0.28 1.09
C GLU A 52 -14.77 -1.62 0.69
N GLN A 53 -14.47 -1.80 -0.59
CA GLN A 53 -13.84 -3.02 -1.08
C GLN A 53 -12.42 -3.25 -0.50
N ALA A 54 -11.68 -2.18 -0.20
CA ALA A 54 -10.38 -2.28 0.45
C ALA A 54 -10.48 -2.74 1.91
N LEU A 55 -11.54 -2.33 2.62
CA LEU A 55 -11.82 -2.80 3.98
C LEU A 55 -12.15 -4.29 3.99
N GLU A 56 -12.99 -4.76 3.06
CA GLU A 56 -13.26 -6.20 2.91
C GLU A 56 -11.98 -7.00 2.62
N GLU A 57 -11.08 -6.49 1.77
CA GLU A 57 -9.81 -7.16 1.47
C GLU A 57 -8.92 -7.30 2.73
N VAL A 58 -8.89 -6.27 3.59
CA VAL A 58 -8.13 -6.30 4.85
C VAL A 58 -8.76 -7.28 5.84
N GLU A 59 -10.08 -7.27 5.99
CA GLU A 59 -10.81 -8.15 6.89
C GLU A 59 -10.64 -9.63 6.49
N HIS A 60 -10.80 -9.93 5.21
CA HIS A 60 -10.65 -11.29 4.70
C HIS A 60 -9.21 -11.80 4.83
N LYS A 61 -8.20 -10.95 4.55
CA LYS A 61 -6.80 -11.29 4.79
C LYS A 61 -6.52 -11.54 6.27
N LEU A 62 -7.05 -10.70 7.16
CA LEU A 62 -6.86 -10.88 8.61
C LEU A 62 -7.46 -12.20 9.08
N PHE A 63 -8.65 -12.57 8.60
CA PHE A 63 -9.27 -13.86 8.88
C PHE A 63 -8.40 -15.04 8.44
N LEU A 64 -7.78 -14.98 7.25
CA LEU A 64 -6.87 -16.02 6.75
C LEU A 64 -5.54 -16.11 7.51
N TYR A 65 -5.10 -15.05 8.19
CA TYR A 65 -3.90 -15.09 9.04
C TYR A 65 -4.21 -15.53 10.48
N GLN A 66 -5.48 -15.55 10.87
CA GLN A 66 -5.93 -15.93 12.22
C GLN A 66 -6.45 -17.39 12.30
N ASN A 67 -6.56 -18.09 11.17
CA ASN A 67 -6.93 -19.50 11.06
C ASN A 67 -5.90 -20.27 10.23
#